data_AF-A0A022RN97-F1
#
_entry.id   AF-A0A022RN97-F1
#
_cell.length_a   1.000
_cell.length_b   1.000
_cell.length_c   1.000
_cell.angle_alpha   90.00
_cell.angle_beta   90.00
_cell.angle_gamma   90.00
#
_symmetry.space_group_name_H-M   'P 1'
#
loop_
_entity.id
_entity.type
_entity.pdbx_description
1 polymer ?
#
loop_
_entity_poly.entity_id
_entity_poly.type
_entity_poly.pdbx_seq_one_letter_code
_entity_poly.pdbx_strand_id
1 'polypeptide(L)'
;SLIPCASVAERNLLADTSKIVEKHNKTCKRKDDLRKIVTDNLIALDYNASVCKSKWEKSPSIPAGEYEYIDVIIEGERVLIDVDFRSEFEIARSTSSYKATLQCLPYIFVGKSDRLLQIVSVASEAARLSLKKKGMHIAPWRKSEYMKSKWLSPHTRLTQPKLSGAAAADDDQEVLECEVGELDLIFGESMAFSEESVSSVKPISSPAKVIPPAMTWQLPAVRPRSLERGNKVVVTGLASLLKEKL
;
A
#
# COMPACT_ATOMS: atom_id res chain seq x y z
N SER A 1 3.85 -20.77 -11.49
CA SER A 1 4.25 -20.78 -10.07
C SER A 1 4.78 -22.16 -9.75
N LEU A 2 5.85 -22.29 -8.97
CA LEU A 2 6.34 -23.59 -8.48
C LEU A 2 5.87 -23.87 -7.04
N ILE A 3 5.12 -22.96 -6.43
CA ILE A 3 4.55 -23.13 -5.11
C ILE A 3 3.11 -23.64 -5.28
N PRO A 4 2.83 -24.92 -4.99
CA PRO A 4 1.49 -25.48 -5.12
C PRO A 4 0.58 -25.03 -3.97
N CYS A 5 -0.73 -25.05 -4.22
CA CYS A 5 -1.73 -24.98 -3.17
C CYS A 5 -1.69 -26.25 -2.31
N ALA A 6 -2.01 -26.13 -1.02
CA ALA A 6 -1.90 -27.21 -0.05
C ALA A 6 -3.12 -28.15 -0.06
N SER A 7 -4.30 -27.64 -0.45
CA SER A 7 -5.55 -28.42 -0.45
C SER A 7 -6.25 -28.38 -1.81
N VAL A 8 -7.23 -29.28 -1.99
CA VAL A 8 -8.13 -29.27 -3.17
C VAL A 8 -8.96 -27.99 -3.18
N ALA A 9 -9.47 -27.56 -2.02
CA ALA A 9 -10.27 -26.35 -1.88
C ALA A 9 -9.49 -25.10 -2.34
N GLU A 10 -8.23 -24.96 -1.92
CA GLU A 10 -7.39 -23.86 -2.38
C GLU A 10 -7.10 -23.91 -3.89
N ARG A 11 -6.94 -25.11 -4.47
CA ARG A 11 -6.76 -25.26 -5.93
C ARG A 11 -8.00 -24.85 -6.72
N ASN A 12 -9.18 -25.25 -6.26
CA ASN A 12 -10.44 -24.86 -6.87
C ASN A 12 -10.64 -23.35 -6.77
N LEU A 13 -10.41 -22.78 -5.59
CA LEU A 13 -10.50 -21.34 -5.37
C LEU A 13 -9.50 -20.56 -6.24
N LEU A 14 -8.28 -21.06 -6.40
CA LEU A 14 -7.30 -20.46 -7.32
C LEU A 14 -7.78 -20.52 -8.77
N ALA A 15 -8.38 -21.65 -9.20
CA ALA A 15 -8.90 -21.79 -10.55
C ALA A 15 -10.04 -20.80 -10.83
N ASP A 16 -11.00 -20.69 -9.91
CA ASP A 16 -12.12 -19.75 -10.01
C ASP A 16 -11.64 -18.31 -10.02
N THR A 17 -10.76 -17.95 -9.07
CA THR A 17 -10.15 -16.62 -9.00
C THR A 17 -9.41 -16.27 -10.28
N SER A 18 -8.59 -17.20 -10.81
CA SER A 18 -7.83 -16.97 -12.04
C SER A 18 -8.74 -16.73 -13.23
N LYS A 19 -9.81 -17.53 -13.37
CA LYS A 19 -10.81 -17.39 -14.43
C LYS A 19 -11.50 -16.03 -14.37
N ILE A 20 -11.85 -15.56 -13.17
CA ILE A 20 -12.46 -14.23 -12.98
C ILE A 20 -11.47 -13.13 -13.34
N VAL A 21 -10.23 -13.20 -12.84
CA VAL A 21 -9.19 -12.20 -13.13
C VAL A 21 -8.92 -12.11 -14.63
N GLU A 22 -8.76 -13.23 -15.32
CA GLU A 22 -8.51 -13.26 -16.77
C GLU A 22 -9.67 -12.68 -17.59
N LYS A 23 -10.91 -12.93 -17.17
CA LYS A 23 -12.11 -12.38 -17.83
C LYS A 23 -12.19 -10.86 -17.68
N HIS A 24 -11.77 -10.32 -16.54
CA HIS A 24 -11.99 -8.92 -16.19
C HIS A 24 -10.74 -8.03 -16.27
N ASN A 25 -9.54 -8.58 -16.52
CA ASN A 25 -8.29 -7.81 -16.56
C ASN A 25 -8.25 -6.72 -17.65
N LYS A 26 -8.95 -6.92 -18.78
CA LYS A 26 -9.02 -5.96 -19.90
C LYS A 26 -10.04 -4.85 -19.65
N THR A 27 -11.00 -5.08 -18.76
CA THR A 27 -12.11 -4.16 -18.51
C THR A 27 -11.84 -3.24 -17.32
N CYS A 28 -11.01 -3.67 -16.37
CA CYS A 28 -10.69 -2.89 -15.17
C CYS A 28 -9.62 -1.83 -15.44
N LYS A 29 -9.90 -0.57 -15.07
CA LYS A 29 -8.93 0.53 -15.18
C LYS A 29 -7.98 0.63 -13.98
N ARG A 30 -8.38 0.12 -12.80
CA ARG A 30 -7.58 0.14 -11.56
C ARG A 30 -7.56 -1.22 -10.88
N LYS A 31 -6.51 -1.48 -10.09
CA LYS A 31 -6.35 -2.74 -9.32
C LYS A 31 -7.42 -2.90 -8.23
N ASP A 32 -7.85 -1.81 -7.61
CA ASP A 32 -8.87 -1.85 -6.55
C ASP A 32 -10.23 -2.26 -7.11
N ASP A 33 -10.54 -1.85 -8.34
CA ASP A 33 -11.74 -2.28 -9.06
C ASP A 33 -11.68 -3.79 -9.34
N LEU A 34 -10.50 -4.31 -9.70
CA LEU A 34 -10.30 -5.74 -9.95
C LEU A 34 -10.54 -6.57 -8.67
N ARG A 35 -10.03 -6.13 -7.51
CA ARG A 35 -10.25 -6.85 -6.25
C ARG A 35 -11.74 -6.91 -5.90
N LYS A 36 -12.47 -5.80 -6.04
CA LYS A 36 -13.92 -5.76 -5.81
C LYS A 36 -14.67 -6.70 -6.74
N ILE A 37 -14.36 -6.64 -8.05
CA ILE A 37 -14.97 -7.52 -9.05
C ILE A 37 -14.70 -8.99 -8.73
N VAL A 38 -13.47 -9.33 -8.33
CA VAL A 38 -13.13 -10.71 -7.93
C VAL A 38 -13.95 -11.12 -6.71
N THR A 39 -14.02 -10.28 -5.67
CA THR A 39 -14.84 -10.56 -4.49
C THR A 39 -16.31 -10.75 -4.83
N ASP A 40 -16.90 -9.87 -5.63
CA ASP A 40 -18.32 -9.94 -6.02
C ASP A 40 -18.62 -11.21 -6.83
N ASN A 41 -17.73 -11.62 -7.73
CA ASN A 41 -17.89 -12.86 -8.50
C ASN A 41 -17.69 -14.10 -7.63
N LEU A 42 -16.76 -14.07 -6.66
CA LEU A 42 -16.61 -15.17 -5.70
C LEU A 42 -17.85 -15.30 -4.82
N ILE A 43 -18.46 -14.19 -4.38
CA ILE A 43 -19.74 -14.19 -3.67
C ILE A 43 -20.85 -14.78 -4.55
N ALA A 44 -20.88 -14.43 -5.84
CA ALA A 44 -21.85 -15.00 -6.79
C ALA A 44 -21.66 -16.50 -7.08
N LEU A 45 -20.50 -17.07 -6.72
CA LEU A 45 -20.21 -18.50 -6.74
C LEU A 45 -20.42 -19.16 -5.35
N ASP A 46 -21.14 -18.49 -4.45
CA ASP A 46 -21.46 -18.92 -3.09
C ASP A 46 -20.24 -19.04 -2.14
N TYR A 47 -19.11 -18.40 -2.44
CA TYR A 47 -18.00 -18.29 -1.50
C TYR A 47 -18.24 -17.16 -0.48
N ASN A 48 -17.90 -17.40 0.80
CA ASN A 48 -17.83 -16.34 1.82
C ASN A 48 -16.55 -15.49 1.64
N ALA A 49 -16.54 -14.68 0.58
CA ALA A 49 -15.45 -13.80 0.21
C ALA A 49 -15.66 -12.36 0.70
N SER A 50 -14.58 -11.69 1.10
CA SER A 50 -14.62 -10.27 1.48
C SER A 50 -13.33 -9.56 1.07
N VAL A 51 -13.41 -8.26 0.80
CA VAL A 51 -12.20 -7.43 0.69
C VAL A 51 -11.71 -7.12 2.10
N CYS A 52 -10.48 -7.49 2.39
CA CYS A 52 -9.78 -7.18 3.62
C CYS A 52 -8.85 -5.99 3.43
N LYS A 53 -8.92 -5.05 4.38
CA LYS A 53 -7.97 -3.95 4.49
C LYS A 53 -7.14 -4.11 5.76
N SER A 54 -5.85 -4.39 5.63
CA SER A 54 -4.91 -4.38 6.74
C SER A 54 -4.34 -2.98 6.92
N LYS A 55 -4.05 -2.64 8.18
CA LYS A 55 -3.38 -1.38 8.55
C LYS A 55 -2.35 -1.69 9.63
N TRP A 56 -1.20 -1.04 9.54
CA TRP A 56 -0.17 -1.11 10.58
C TRP A 56 0.41 0.26 10.84
N GLU A 57 0.72 0.50 12.11
CA GLU A 57 1.28 1.76 12.58
C GLU A 57 2.77 1.87 12.29
N LYS A 58 3.28 3.09 12.38
CA LYS A 58 4.70 3.37 12.20
C LYS A 58 5.47 2.84 13.41
N SER A 59 6.50 2.06 13.15
CA SER A 59 7.53 1.70 14.12
C SER A 59 8.86 2.37 13.77
N PRO A 60 9.89 2.29 14.64
CA PRO A 60 11.22 2.82 14.33
C PRO A 60 11.85 2.19 13.07
N SER A 61 11.53 0.93 12.77
CA SER A 61 12.11 0.16 11.66
C SER A 61 11.22 0.05 10.42
N ILE A 62 9.91 0.30 10.57
CA ILE A 62 8.84 0.02 9.60
C ILE A 62 7.94 1.27 9.47
N PRO A 63 7.78 1.86 8.28
CA PRO A 63 6.81 2.93 8.08
C PRO A 63 5.37 2.40 8.19
N ALA A 64 4.45 3.26 8.63
CA ALA A 64 3.02 2.95 8.58
C ALA A 64 2.59 2.64 7.15
N GLY A 65 1.54 1.82 7.03
CA GLY A 65 0.99 1.49 5.74
C GLY A 65 -0.35 0.79 5.84
N GLU A 66 -0.95 0.63 4.67
CA GLU A 66 -2.19 -0.11 4.49
C GLU A 66 -2.04 -1.01 3.27
N TYR A 67 -2.77 -2.11 3.28
CA TYR A 67 -2.79 -3.04 2.17
C TYR A 67 -4.16 -3.69 2.02
N GLU A 68 -4.56 -3.93 0.76
CA GLU A 68 -5.83 -4.55 0.44
C GLU A 68 -5.62 -5.88 -0.25
N TYR A 69 -6.34 -6.88 0.24
CA TYR A 69 -6.37 -8.25 -0.28
C TYR A 69 -7.77 -8.81 -0.14
N ILE A 70 -8.01 -10.02 -0.62
CA ILE A 70 -9.29 -10.70 -0.51
C ILE A 70 -9.11 -11.86 0.46
N ASP A 71 -10.12 -12.18 1.25
CA ASP A 71 -10.11 -13.40 2.04
C ASP A 71 -11.42 -14.16 1.90
N VAL A 72 -11.34 -15.48 2.05
CA VAL A 72 -12.45 -16.41 1.92
C VAL A 72 -12.48 -17.31 3.14
N ILE A 73 -13.67 -17.49 3.73
CA ILE A 73 -13.86 -18.50 4.79
C ILE A 73 -14.34 -19.79 4.15
N ILE A 74 -13.55 -20.86 4.28
CA ILE A 74 -13.90 -22.21 3.83
C ILE A 74 -13.90 -23.10 5.07
N GLU A 75 -15.05 -23.70 5.40
CA GLU A 75 -15.17 -24.63 6.54
C GLU A 75 -14.67 -24.04 7.89
N GLY A 76 -14.86 -22.73 8.09
CA GLY A 76 -14.41 -22.01 9.28
C GLY A 76 -12.94 -21.59 9.25
N GLU A 77 -12.17 -22.01 8.24
CA GLU A 77 -10.78 -21.61 8.04
C GLU A 77 -10.66 -20.43 7.08
N ARG A 78 -9.77 -19.50 7.43
CA ARG A 78 -9.49 -18.31 6.62
C ARG A 78 -8.41 -18.58 5.58
N VAL A 79 -8.77 -18.37 4.31
CA VAL A 79 -7.86 -18.45 3.16
C VAL A 79 -7.68 -17.05 2.56
N LEU A 80 -6.44 -16.62 2.37
CA LEU A 80 -6.10 -15.32 1.81
C LEU A 80 -5.90 -15.44 0.30
N ILE A 81 -6.38 -14.44 -0.43
CA ILE A 81 -6.23 -14.28 -1.87
C ILE A 81 -5.57 -12.93 -2.15
N ASP A 82 -4.50 -12.95 -2.93
CA ASP A 82 -3.88 -11.75 -3.48
C ASP A 82 -3.69 -11.89 -4.99
N VAL A 83 -4.39 -11.05 -5.75
CA VAL A 83 -4.47 -11.13 -7.22
C VAL A 83 -3.22 -10.62 -7.93
N ASP A 84 -2.31 -9.94 -7.22
CA ASP A 84 -1.08 -9.38 -7.79
C ASP A 84 0.15 -9.62 -6.90
N PHE A 85 0.15 -10.78 -6.23
CA PHE A 85 1.13 -11.13 -5.20
C PHE A 85 2.58 -11.04 -5.65
N ARG A 86 2.89 -11.50 -6.87
CA ARG A 86 4.26 -11.51 -7.40
C ARG A 86 4.85 -10.10 -7.51
N SER A 87 4.04 -9.13 -7.91
CA SER A 87 4.45 -7.74 -8.13
C SER A 87 4.99 -7.09 -6.86
N GLU A 88 4.48 -7.51 -5.70
CA GLU A 88 4.92 -7.04 -4.39
C GLU A 88 6.38 -7.39 -4.06
N PHE A 89 6.99 -8.33 -4.80
CA PHE A 89 8.39 -8.76 -4.64
C PHE A 89 9.31 -8.26 -5.77
N GLU A 90 8.81 -7.50 -6.73
CA GLU A 90 9.64 -7.00 -7.82
C GLU A 90 10.60 -5.91 -7.34
N ILE A 91 11.90 -6.06 -7.61
CA ILE A 91 12.93 -5.07 -7.26
C ILE A 91 13.71 -4.64 -8.48
N ALA A 92 14.12 -3.38 -8.51
CA ALA A 92 15.02 -2.87 -9.55
C ALA A 92 16.39 -3.52 -9.45
N ARG A 93 17.04 -3.72 -10.61
CA ARG A 93 18.44 -4.22 -10.71
C ARG A 93 18.67 -5.54 -9.96
N SER A 94 17.70 -6.45 -10.01
CA SER A 94 17.81 -7.79 -9.41
C SER A 94 18.94 -8.64 -10.02
N THR A 95 19.45 -9.55 -9.20
CA THR A 95 20.35 -10.63 -9.64
C THR A 95 19.60 -11.69 -10.43
N SER A 96 20.30 -12.45 -11.28
CA SER A 96 19.68 -13.55 -12.04
C SER A 96 19.07 -14.63 -11.13
N SER A 97 19.73 -14.94 -10.01
CA SER A 97 19.20 -15.87 -9.00
C SER A 97 17.90 -15.38 -8.37
N TYR A 98 17.79 -14.08 -8.07
CA TYR A 98 16.54 -13.51 -7.57
C TYR A 98 15.43 -13.52 -8.62
N LYS A 99 15.75 -13.26 -9.89
CA LYS A 99 14.77 -13.39 -10.98
C LYS A 99 14.20 -14.81 -11.07
N ALA A 100 15.04 -15.85 -10.93
CA ALA A 100 14.56 -17.23 -10.88
C ALA A 100 13.64 -17.47 -9.68
N THR A 101 13.98 -16.95 -8.50
CA THR A 101 13.13 -17.03 -7.30
C THR A 101 11.78 -16.35 -7.52
N LEU A 102 11.78 -15.15 -8.11
CA LEU A 102 10.58 -14.38 -8.43
C LEU A 102 9.65 -15.12 -9.42
N GLN A 103 10.22 -15.82 -10.41
CA GLN A 103 9.43 -16.64 -11.35
C GLN A 103 8.75 -17.85 -10.68
N CYS A 104 9.32 -18.34 -9.57
CA CYS A 104 8.72 -19.40 -8.77
C CYS A 104 7.48 -18.93 -7.99
N LEU A 105 7.41 -17.64 -7.65
CA LEU A 105 6.29 -17.08 -6.87
C LEU A 105 4.97 -17.13 -7.65
N PRO A 106 3.84 -17.36 -6.97
CA PRO A 106 2.52 -17.28 -7.59
C PRO A 106 2.21 -15.84 -8.03
N TYR A 107 1.59 -15.69 -9.20
CA TYR A 107 1.05 -14.40 -9.62
C TYR A 107 -0.17 -14.04 -8.79
N ILE A 108 -1.14 -14.96 -8.71
CA ILE A 108 -2.26 -14.94 -7.79
C ILE A 108 -1.93 -15.90 -6.64
N PHE A 109 -1.83 -15.39 -5.42
CA PHE A 109 -1.69 -16.21 -4.21
C PHE A 109 -3.07 -16.61 -3.68
N VAL A 110 -3.24 -17.88 -3.31
CA VAL A 110 -4.44 -18.39 -2.61
C VAL A 110 -4.01 -19.39 -1.56
N GLY A 111 -4.06 -19.04 -0.27
CA GLY A 111 -3.69 -19.96 0.82
C GLY A 111 -3.78 -19.39 2.23
N LYS A 112 -3.49 -20.23 3.22
CA LYS A 112 -3.47 -19.84 4.64
C LYS A 112 -2.31 -18.89 5.00
N SER A 113 -2.45 -18.22 6.15
CA SER A 113 -1.47 -17.29 6.71
C SER A 113 -0.08 -17.92 6.91
N ASP A 114 -0.02 -19.18 7.33
CA ASP A 114 1.25 -19.86 7.64
C ASP A 114 2.10 -20.05 6.38
N ARG A 115 1.46 -20.48 5.28
CA ARG A 115 2.15 -20.61 4.00
C ARG A 115 2.56 -19.26 3.44
N LEU A 116 1.69 -18.26 3.58
CA LEU A 116 2.01 -16.89 3.17
C LEU A 116 3.25 -16.38 3.91
N LEU A 117 3.32 -16.57 5.23
CA LEU A 117 4.44 -16.17 6.06
C LEU A 117 5.76 -16.81 5.60
N GLN A 118 5.75 -18.11 5.30
CA GLN A 118 6.91 -18.83 4.78
C GLN A 118 7.40 -18.25 3.45
N ILE A 119 6.48 -18.03 2.49
CA ILE A 119 6.81 -17.47 1.18
C ILE A 119 7.37 -16.06 1.31
N VAL A 120 6.69 -15.21 2.08
CA VAL A 120 7.12 -13.82 2.33
C VAL A 120 8.51 -13.79 2.96
N SER A 121 8.79 -14.68 3.91
CA SER A 121 10.10 -14.77 4.55
C SER A 121 11.20 -15.12 3.53
N VAL A 122 11.03 -16.21 2.79
CA VAL A 122 12.01 -16.68 1.79
C VAL A 122 12.23 -15.65 0.68
N ALA A 123 11.14 -15.08 0.14
CA ALA A 123 11.22 -14.09 -0.93
C ALA A 123 11.89 -12.79 -0.45
N SER A 124 11.57 -12.32 0.76
CA SER A 124 12.20 -11.12 1.34
C SER A 124 13.69 -11.32 1.59
N GLU A 125 14.10 -12.51 2.05
CA GLU A 125 15.51 -12.85 2.22
C GLU A 125 16.25 -12.92 0.89
N ALA A 126 15.67 -13.56 -0.13
CA ALA A 126 16.24 -13.59 -1.47
C ALA A 126 16.39 -12.16 -2.05
N ALA A 127 15.42 -11.28 -1.79
CA ALA A 127 15.47 -9.88 -2.20
C ALA A 127 16.61 -9.14 -1.50
N ARG A 128 16.73 -9.30 -0.18
CA ARG A 128 17.82 -8.76 0.65
C ARG A 128 19.20 -9.18 0.14
N LEU A 129 19.40 -10.47 -0.15
CA LEU A 129 20.66 -10.99 -0.69
C LEU A 129 20.97 -10.41 -2.07
N SER A 130 19.97 -10.28 -2.93
CA SER A 130 20.11 -9.69 -4.26
C SER A 130 20.53 -8.22 -4.20
N LEU A 131 19.87 -7.43 -3.35
CA LEU A 131 20.20 -6.01 -3.16
C LEU A 131 21.59 -5.84 -2.56
N LYS A 132 21.94 -6.64 -1.55
CA LYS A 132 23.27 -6.65 -0.94
C LYS A 132 24.37 -6.97 -1.95
N LYS A 133 24.18 -7.99 -2.80
CA LYS A 133 25.14 -8.35 -3.86
C LYS A 133 25.33 -7.24 -4.89
N LYS A 134 24.32 -6.39 -5.09
CA LYS A 134 24.36 -5.23 -5.99
C LYS A 134 24.77 -3.94 -5.29
N GLY A 135 25.16 -3.99 -4.01
CA GLY A 135 25.55 -2.82 -3.23
C GLY A 135 24.41 -1.81 -3.01
N MET A 136 23.15 -2.26 -3.08
CA MET A 136 21.98 -1.40 -2.92
C MET A 136 21.41 -1.51 -1.50
N HIS A 137 21.01 -0.37 -0.94
CA HIS A 137 20.29 -0.32 0.33
C HIS A 137 18.87 -0.91 0.18
N ILE A 138 18.35 -1.50 1.26
CA ILE A 138 17.03 -2.12 1.30
C ILE A 138 16.05 -1.09 1.82
N ALA A 139 15.12 -0.68 0.96
CA ALA A 139 14.08 0.24 1.39
C ALA A 139 13.25 -0.37 2.54
N PRO A 140 12.75 0.44 3.48
CA PRO A 140 11.99 -0.06 4.63
C PRO A 140 10.81 -0.95 4.25
N TRP A 141 10.10 -0.62 3.15
CA TRP A 141 8.98 -1.40 2.64
C TRP A 141 9.36 -2.74 1.98
N ARG A 142 10.65 -2.99 1.79
CA ARG A 142 11.19 -4.27 1.30
C ARG A 142 11.79 -5.13 2.40
N LYS A 143 11.77 -4.65 3.65
CA LYS A 143 12.13 -5.48 4.80
C LYS A 143 11.08 -6.55 5.03
N SER A 144 11.52 -7.69 5.55
CA SER A 144 10.63 -8.83 5.81
C SER A 144 9.48 -8.47 6.74
N GLU A 145 9.74 -7.66 7.79
CA GLU A 145 8.71 -7.23 8.74
C GLU A 145 7.59 -6.43 8.05
N TYR A 146 7.94 -5.40 7.27
CA TYR A 146 6.94 -4.63 6.51
C TYR A 146 6.14 -5.51 5.54
N MET A 147 6.82 -6.42 4.84
CA MET A 147 6.16 -7.33 3.91
C MET A 147 5.19 -8.26 4.64
N LYS A 148 5.54 -8.79 5.81
CA LYS A 148 4.64 -9.61 6.63
C LYS A 148 3.42 -8.80 7.08
N SER A 149 3.63 -7.55 7.50
CA SER A 149 2.55 -6.66 7.96
C SER A 149 1.45 -6.44 6.91
N LYS A 150 1.75 -6.48 5.62
CA LYS A 150 0.74 -6.33 4.55
C LYS A 150 -0.43 -7.29 4.66
N TRP A 151 -0.20 -8.53 5.08
CA TRP A 151 -1.26 -9.54 5.14
C TRP A 151 -1.60 -9.99 6.55
N LEU A 152 -0.65 -9.88 7.49
CA LEU A 152 -0.77 -10.45 8.84
C LEU A 152 -1.13 -9.41 9.92
N SER A 153 -1.15 -8.12 9.59
CA SER A 153 -1.57 -7.09 10.55
C SER A 153 -3.08 -7.16 10.82
N PRO A 154 -3.56 -6.51 11.90
CA PRO A 154 -4.99 -6.31 12.11
C PRO A 154 -5.66 -5.77 10.84
N HIS A 155 -6.81 -6.34 10.52
CA HIS A 155 -7.52 -6.05 9.28
C HIS A 155 -9.02 -5.95 9.52
N THR A 156 -9.69 -5.22 8.64
CA THR A 156 -11.14 -5.08 8.63
C THR A 156 -11.68 -5.71 7.35
N ARG A 157 -12.72 -6.55 7.48
CA ARG A 157 -13.50 -7.07 6.36
C ARG A 157 -14.52 -6.03 5.92
N LEU A 158 -14.44 -5.56 4.67
CA LEU A 158 -15.28 -4.48 4.15
C LEU A 158 -16.65 -4.96 3.66
N THR A 159 -16.79 -6.24 3.35
CA THR A 159 -18.05 -6.88 2.96
C THR A 159 -18.40 -7.90 4.02
N GLN A 160 -19.36 -7.57 4.90
CA GLN A 160 -19.97 -8.58 5.77
C GLN A 160 -21.10 -9.27 5.01
N PRO A 161 -21.14 -10.61 4.95
CA PRO A 161 -22.38 -11.30 4.66
C PRO A 161 -23.37 -10.93 5.76
N LYS A 162 -24.57 -10.53 5.36
CA LYS A 162 -25.68 -10.27 6.27
C LYS A 162 -26.08 -11.62 6.90
N LEU A 163 -25.44 -12.00 8.00
CA LEU A 163 -25.91 -13.11 8.83
C LEU A 163 -27.19 -12.64 9.52
N SER A 164 -28.32 -13.16 9.05
CA SER A 164 -29.61 -13.05 9.70
C SER A 164 -29.60 -13.81 11.03
N GLY A 165 -29.68 -13.06 12.13
CA GLY A 165 -30.31 -13.44 13.41
C GLY A 165 -29.61 -14.44 14.31
N ALA A 166 -29.11 -13.96 15.47
CA ALA A 166 -29.66 -14.28 16.79
C ALA A 166 -28.85 -13.62 17.93
N ALA A 167 -29.62 -13.09 18.91
CA ALA A 167 -29.29 -12.82 20.31
C ALA A 167 -28.23 -11.75 20.64
N ALA A 168 -28.72 -10.54 20.90
CA ALA A 168 -28.15 -9.68 21.93
C ALA A 168 -28.55 -10.24 23.30
N ALA A 169 -27.57 -10.65 24.09
CA ALA A 169 -27.68 -10.78 25.53
C ALA A 169 -26.49 -10.02 26.12
N ASP A 170 -26.81 -9.02 26.94
CA ASP A 170 -25.89 -8.41 27.90
C ASP A 170 -25.25 -9.49 28.77
N ASP A 171 -23.95 -9.33 29.05
CA ASP A 171 -23.43 -9.53 30.40
C ASP A 171 -22.15 -8.69 30.57
N ASP A 172 -22.14 -7.91 31.64
CA ASP A 172 -21.11 -6.97 32.07
C ASP A 172 -19.97 -7.64 32.86
N GLN A 173 -18.86 -6.92 33.00
CA GLN A 173 -17.86 -6.97 34.11
C GLN A 173 -16.72 -8.03 33.99
N GLU A 174 -15.40 -7.78 34.18
CA GLU A 174 -14.65 -6.64 34.74
C GLU A 174 -13.12 -6.72 34.44
N VAL A 175 -12.51 -5.54 34.30
CA VAL A 175 -11.12 -5.05 34.55
C VAL A 175 -9.89 -5.98 34.64
N LEU A 176 -8.85 -5.60 33.88
CA LEU A 176 -7.47 -5.48 34.38
C LEU A 176 -6.83 -4.20 33.82
N GLU A 177 -6.75 -3.18 34.66
CA GLU A 177 -5.97 -1.95 34.46
C GLU A 177 -4.47 -2.22 34.61
N CYS A 178 -3.65 -1.57 33.79
CA CYS A 178 -2.27 -1.24 34.13
C CYS A 178 -2.00 0.19 33.64
N GLU A 179 -2.29 1.12 34.55
CA GLU A 179 -1.54 2.34 34.89
C GLU A 179 -0.87 3.10 33.73
N VAL A 180 -1.57 4.13 33.26
CA VAL A 180 -1.03 5.12 32.32
C VAL A 180 -0.35 6.24 33.11
N GLY A 181 0.92 6.46 32.83
CA GLY A 181 1.69 7.58 33.37
C GLY A 181 1.16 8.90 32.82
N GLU A 182 0.69 9.73 33.75
CA GLU A 182 0.43 11.16 33.67
C GLU A 182 1.62 11.90 33.02
N LEU A 183 1.37 12.61 31.92
CA LEU A 183 2.31 13.60 31.37
C LEU A 183 1.61 14.95 31.33
N ASP A 184 2.07 15.83 32.21
CA ASP A 184 1.66 17.22 32.37
C ASP A 184 1.74 18.01 31.06
N LEU A 185 0.61 18.60 30.67
CA LEU A 185 0.49 19.58 29.60
C LEU A 185 0.71 20.98 30.19
N ILE A 186 1.94 21.48 30.11
CA ILE A 186 2.26 22.89 30.38
C ILE A 186 1.87 23.72 29.15
N PHE A 187 0.61 24.07 29.02
CA PHE A 187 0.17 25.28 28.32
C PHE A 187 -1.02 25.86 29.07
N GLY A 188 -0.71 26.84 29.92
CA GLY A 188 -1.65 27.45 30.84
C GLY A 188 -2.76 28.21 30.14
N GLU A 189 -3.97 28.00 30.64
CA GLU A 189 -5.07 28.93 30.49
C GLU A 189 -5.62 29.22 31.88
N SER A 190 -5.76 30.50 32.22
CA SER A 190 -6.66 30.93 33.28
C SER A 190 -7.35 32.21 32.84
N MET A 191 -8.65 32.08 32.59
CA MET A 191 -9.60 33.13 32.30
C MET A 191 -9.92 34.01 33.51
N ALA A 192 -10.16 35.29 33.21
CA ALA A 192 -11.18 36.22 33.73
C ALA A 192 -11.29 36.55 35.24
N PHE A 193 -11.19 37.84 35.60
CA PHE A 193 -12.32 38.73 35.99
C PHE A 193 -11.75 40.08 36.51
N SER A 194 -12.63 41.06 36.73
CA SER A 194 -12.47 42.51 36.60
C SER A 194 -12.15 43.33 37.87
N GLU A 195 -11.85 44.61 37.61
CA GLU A 195 -12.06 45.85 38.41
C GLU A 195 -10.86 46.59 39.07
N GLU A 196 -10.86 47.90 38.78
CA GLU A 196 -10.24 49.10 39.38
C GLU A 196 -8.92 49.04 40.18
N SER A 197 -7.92 49.83 39.76
CA SER A 197 -7.53 51.11 40.40
C SER A 197 -6.06 51.55 40.14
N VAL A 198 -5.94 52.80 39.67
CA VAL A 198 -4.94 53.86 39.91
C VAL A 198 -3.42 53.58 40.02
N SER A 199 -2.70 54.32 39.14
CA SER A 199 -1.39 55.00 39.28
C SER A 199 -0.14 54.41 38.61
N SER A 200 0.45 55.27 37.76
CA SER A 200 1.88 55.57 37.49
C SER A 200 2.88 54.40 37.55
N VAL A 201 3.72 54.14 36.53
CA VAL A 201 4.80 55.00 36.00
C VAL A 201 5.19 54.57 34.55
N LYS A 202 5.57 55.52 33.69
CA LYS A 202 6.13 55.34 32.32
C LYS A 202 7.69 55.25 32.34
N PRO A 203 8.42 55.22 31.20
CA PRO A 203 8.47 54.25 30.09
C PRO A 203 9.94 53.83 29.79
N ILE A 204 10.19 52.93 28.82
CA ILE A 204 11.38 53.02 27.92
C ILE A 204 11.18 52.11 26.68
N SER A 205 11.82 52.54 25.60
CA SER A 205 11.51 52.40 24.18
C SER A 205 11.66 51.02 23.53
N SER A 206 10.80 50.76 22.54
CA SER A 206 10.97 49.74 21.50
C SER A 206 10.90 50.37 20.11
N PRO A 207 11.82 50.06 19.18
CA PRO A 207 11.55 50.18 17.75
C PRO A 207 11.20 48.81 17.15
N ALA A 208 10.25 48.84 16.22
CA ALA A 208 9.72 47.71 15.48
C ALA A 208 10.75 47.00 14.59
N LYS A 209 10.62 45.68 14.45
CA LYS A 209 11.27 44.93 13.35
C LYS A 209 10.35 43.85 12.78
N VAL A 210 9.62 44.27 11.76
CA VAL A 210 9.34 43.62 10.46
C VAL A 210 9.43 42.09 10.39
N ILE A 211 8.27 41.49 10.14
CA ILE A 211 8.03 40.10 9.74
C ILE A 211 8.48 39.91 8.27
N PRO A 212 9.31 38.91 7.91
CA PRO A 212 9.62 38.62 6.52
C PRO A 212 8.48 37.83 5.84
N PRO A 213 8.07 38.17 4.61
CA PRO A 213 7.01 37.46 3.92
C PRO A 213 7.47 36.11 3.37
N ALA A 214 6.53 35.16 3.35
CA ALA A 214 6.65 33.79 2.87
C ALA A 214 7.17 33.72 1.42
N MET A 215 8.16 32.84 1.20
CA MET A 215 8.69 32.54 -0.12
C MET A 215 7.71 31.65 -0.89
N THR A 216 7.02 32.23 -1.86
CA THR A 216 6.29 31.48 -2.90
C THR A 216 7.30 30.97 -3.94
N TRP A 217 7.49 29.66 -3.97
CA TRP A 217 8.28 29.01 -5.01
C TRP A 217 7.60 29.17 -6.38
N GLN A 218 8.33 29.70 -7.36
CA GLN A 218 7.88 29.80 -8.77
C GLN A 218 8.80 28.98 -9.69
N LEU A 219 8.20 28.34 -10.70
CA LEU A 219 8.90 27.55 -11.71
C LEU A 219 9.73 28.45 -12.65
N PRO A 220 10.99 28.09 -12.98
CA PRO A 220 11.82 28.89 -13.89
C PRO A 220 11.26 28.88 -15.32
N ALA A 221 11.19 30.06 -15.95
CA ALA A 221 10.73 30.20 -17.32
C ALA A 221 11.69 29.54 -18.33
N VAL A 222 11.17 28.56 -19.08
CA VAL A 222 11.88 27.93 -20.21
C VAL A 222 11.85 28.89 -21.39
N ARG A 223 13.01 29.39 -21.81
CA ARG A 223 13.14 30.20 -23.03
C ARG A 223 13.10 29.29 -24.26
N PRO A 224 12.25 29.55 -25.27
CA PRO A 224 12.36 28.86 -26.55
C PRO A 224 13.68 29.26 -27.23
N ARG A 225 14.46 28.27 -27.67
CA ARG A 225 15.68 28.51 -28.45
C ARG A 225 15.28 29.13 -29.80
N SER A 226 15.83 30.31 -30.08
CA SER A 226 15.77 30.97 -31.38
C SER A 226 16.26 30.04 -32.49
N LEU A 227 15.47 29.95 -33.55
CA LEU A 227 15.70 29.13 -34.74
C LEU A 227 16.44 29.99 -35.78
N GLU A 228 17.76 30.06 -35.65
CA GLU A 228 18.63 30.51 -36.74
C GLU A 228 19.49 29.34 -37.22
N ARG A 229 19.04 28.65 -38.27
CA ARG A 229 19.95 27.97 -39.18
C ARG A 229 19.26 27.67 -40.51
N GLY A 230 19.91 28.13 -41.58
CA GLY A 230 19.40 28.13 -42.94
C GLY A 230 19.06 26.77 -43.54
N ASN A 231 18.40 26.86 -44.70
CA ASN A 231 17.93 25.77 -45.55
C ASN A 231 18.93 24.61 -45.64
N LYS A 232 18.67 23.56 -44.88
CA LYS A 232 19.09 22.20 -45.20
C LYS A 232 17.88 21.31 -45.04
N VAL A 233 17.34 20.86 -46.17
CA VAL A 233 16.28 19.86 -46.26
C VAL A 233 16.82 18.57 -45.62
N VAL A 234 16.30 18.22 -44.45
CA VAL A 234 16.60 16.95 -43.79
C VAL A 234 15.58 15.95 -44.30
N VAL A 235 15.97 15.18 -45.34
CA VAL A 235 15.19 14.04 -45.80
C VAL A 235 15.33 12.93 -44.76
N THR A 236 14.24 12.65 -44.04
CA THR A 236 14.17 11.51 -43.12
C THR A 236 14.08 10.21 -43.94
N GLY A 237 15.11 9.37 -43.79
CA GLY A 237 15.22 8.08 -44.46
C GLY A 237 14.16 7.10 -43.95
N LEU A 238 13.06 7.01 -44.71
CA LEU A 238 12.06 5.92 -44.75
C LEU A 238 11.02 6.18 -45.84
N ALA A 239 10.90 7.42 -46.35
CA ALA A 239 9.95 7.79 -47.41
C ALA A 239 10.44 7.53 -48.85
N SER A 240 11.63 6.96 -49.06
CA SER A 240 12.19 6.72 -50.41
C SER A 240 11.85 5.35 -51.01
N LEU A 241 10.90 4.59 -50.44
CA LEU A 241 10.62 3.21 -50.85
C LEU A 241 9.29 2.99 -51.58
N LEU A 242 8.58 4.06 -51.99
CA LEU A 242 7.25 3.93 -52.62
C LEU A 242 7.01 4.80 -53.87
N LYS A 243 8.05 5.05 -54.68
CA LYS A 243 7.84 5.63 -56.03
C LYS A 243 8.66 4.93 -57.10
N GLU A 244 8.25 3.71 -57.44
CA GLU A 244 8.39 3.17 -58.80
C GLU A 244 7.12 2.37 -59.14
N LYS A 245 6.66 2.53 -60.39
CA LYS A 245 5.45 1.99 -61.03
C LYS A 245 4.10 2.64 -60.69
N LEU A 246 3.75 3.68 -61.46
CA LEU A 246 2.69 3.64 -62.48
C LEU A 246 2.76 4.91 -63.35
#